data_AF-A0A2H4SWE8-F1
#
_entry.id   AF-A0A2H4SWE8-F1
#
_cell.length_a   1.000
_cell.length_b   1.000
_cell.length_c   1.000
_cell.angle_alpha   90.00
_cell.angle_beta   90.00
_cell.angle_gamma   90.00
#
_symmetry.space_group_name_H-M   'P 1'
#
loop_
_entity.id
_entity.type
_entity.pdbx_description
1 polymer ?
#
loop_
_entity_poly.entity_id
_entity_poly.type
_entity_poly.pdbx_seq_one_letter_code
_entity_poly.pdbx_strand_id
1 'polypeptide(L)'
;MNTTQRARASQLPDIARLCLRSVHGGKRPPNAMAFQGPEGHGENIWVFAHRRTDQIIYSFNATLEGSHDIKQLPYNGKKTKPAKIRKDYWAPMAKIAFPKGAGRIGSTVFQKLRELKHLHETAWDDSLLYKKPIEYTEDEKKAAAKRAAGNEPEPLFTRNKAERGKALNAQKANSIADIAAVLGGTGPGNKVVTAGPGPKKLVEVTVSWASILDAGYAKKWTHNVTHTELVEPIPETALPAEAEAAA
;
A
#
# COMPACT_ATOMS: atom_id res chain seq x y z
N MET A 1 -38.79 -50.12 16.39
CA MET A 1 -37.53 -50.21 17.16
C MET A 1 -36.83 -48.86 17.08
N ASN A 2 -36.88 -48.11 18.18
CA ASN A 2 -36.37 -46.74 18.28
C ASN A 2 -34.85 -46.77 18.50
N THR A 3 -34.08 -46.09 17.66
CA THR A 3 -32.67 -45.75 17.95
C THR A 3 -32.63 -44.32 18.44
N THR A 4 -32.55 -44.15 19.76
CA THR A 4 -32.32 -42.87 20.42
C THR A 4 -30.82 -42.55 20.30
N GLN A 5 -30.46 -41.54 19.51
CA GLN A 5 -29.10 -41.00 19.55
C GLN A 5 -28.87 -40.34 20.92
N ARG A 6 -27.96 -40.91 21.70
CA ARG A 6 -27.49 -40.37 22.98
C ARG A 6 -26.67 -39.11 22.68
N ALA A 7 -27.22 -37.93 22.95
CA ALA A 7 -26.49 -36.67 22.93
C ALA A 7 -25.31 -36.77 23.92
N ARG A 8 -24.08 -36.59 23.44
CA ARG A 8 -22.89 -36.53 24.30
C ARG A 8 -22.86 -35.18 25.04
N ALA A 9 -22.87 -35.24 26.37
CA ALA A 9 -22.76 -34.10 27.28
C ALA A 9 -21.35 -33.45 27.27
N SER A 10 -20.89 -32.99 26.11
CA SER A 10 -19.63 -32.21 25.97
C SER A 10 -19.79 -30.97 25.09
N GLN A 11 -21.02 -30.64 24.70
CA GLN A 11 -21.33 -29.43 23.96
C GLN A 11 -22.14 -28.49 24.84
N LEU A 12 -21.42 -27.66 25.61
CA LEU A 12 -21.53 -26.21 25.73
C LEU A 12 -21.08 -25.71 27.14
N PRO A 13 -20.52 -24.50 27.27
CA PRO A 13 -20.40 -23.46 26.24
C PRO A 13 -18.99 -22.84 26.11
N ASP A 14 -18.52 -22.76 24.86
CA ASP A 14 -17.43 -21.88 24.41
C ASP A 14 -17.78 -20.37 24.58
N ILE A 15 -19.01 -20.07 25.01
CA ILE A 15 -19.50 -18.72 25.32
C ILE A 15 -18.76 -18.13 26.53
N ALA A 16 -18.42 -18.95 27.53
CA ALA A 16 -17.67 -18.47 28.69
C ALA A 16 -16.26 -17.95 28.30
N ARG A 17 -15.61 -18.62 27.33
CA ARG A 17 -14.32 -18.17 26.77
C ARG A 17 -14.47 -16.92 25.90
N LEU A 18 -15.59 -16.76 25.20
CA LEU A 18 -15.91 -15.52 24.48
C LEU A 18 -16.10 -14.33 25.42
N CYS A 19 -16.79 -14.53 26.56
CA CYS A 19 -17.02 -13.48 27.55
C CYS A 19 -15.73 -13.05 28.27
N LEU A 20 -14.80 -13.97 28.54
CA LEU A 20 -13.51 -13.66 29.16
C LEU A 20 -12.58 -12.81 28.28
N ARG A 21 -12.70 -12.86 26.94
CA ARG A 21 -11.94 -11.96 26.05
C ARG A 21 -12.41 -10.51 26.12
N SER A 22 -13.68 -10.28 26.45
CA SER A 22 -14.22 -8.92 26.59
C SER A 22 -13.68 -8.20 27.84
N VAL A 23 -13.43 -8.94 28.92
CA VAL A 23 -12.93 -8.39 30.20
C VAL A 23 -11.47 -7.94 30.12
N HIS A 24 -10.66 -8.53 29.24
CA HIS A 24 -9.30 -8.05 28.94
C HIS A 24 -9.23 -7.03 27.78
N GLY A 25 -10.38 -6.68 27.18
CA GLY A 25 -10.50 -5.70 26.11
C GLY A 25 -10.65 -4.25 26.57
N GLY A 26 -10.53 -3.99 27.88
CA GLY A 26 -10.50 -2.62 28.40
C GLY A 26 -9.38 -1.83 27.73
N LYS A 27 -9.70 -0.63 27.22
CA LYS A 27 -8.71 0.30 26.64
C LYS A 27 -7.64 0.56 27.71
N ARG A 28 -6.50 -0.14 27.61
CA ARG A 28 -5.35 0.14 28.49
C ARG A 28 -5.00 1.62 28.28
N PRO A 29 -4.76 2.37 29.37
CA PRO A 29 -4.29 3.75 29.24
C PRO A 29 -3.04 3.74 28.36
N PRO A 30 -2.85 4.77 27.51
CA PRO A 30 -1.69 4.84 26.64
C PRO A 30 -0.43 4.70 27.50
N ASN A 31 0.40 3.70 27.22
CA ASN A 31 1.63 3.48 27.96
C ASN A 31 2.50 4.74 27.80
N ALA A 32 2.73 5.47 28.90
CA ALA A 32 3.55 6.67 28.92
C ALA A 32 5.00 6.40 28.52
N MET A 33 5.46 5.15 28.69
CA MET A 33 6.77 4.64 28.25
C MET A 33 6.74 4.04 26.83
N ALA A 34 5.69 4.27 26.05
CA ALA A 34 5.68 3.87 24.64
C ALA A 34 6.80 4.60 23.89
N PHE A 35 7.52 3.88 23.04
CA PHE A 35 8.58 4.42 22.19
C PHE A 35 8.11 5.72 21.49
N GLN A 36 8.76 6.84 21.82
CA GLN A 36 8.41 8.16 21.30
C GLN A 36 9.05 8.42 19.93
N GLY A 37 10.02 7.58 19.53
CA GLY A 37 10.79 7.77 18.30
C GLY A 37 11.73 8.97 18.36
N PRO A 38 12.70 9.05 17.44
CA PRO A 38 13.41 10.30 17.18
C PRO A 38 12.43 11.43 16.82
N GLU A 39 12.81 12.68 17.08
CA GLU A 39 12.01 13.84 16.67
C GLU A 39 11.75 13.79 15.16
N GLY A 40 10.50 14.07 14.74
CA GLY A 40 10.10 14.01 13.33
C GLY A 40 9.81 12.61 12.78
N HIS A 41 10.02 11.54 13.57
CA HIS A 41 9.75 10.19 13.11
C HIS A 41 8.26 9.95 12.80
N GLY A 42 7.98 9.42 11.61
CA GLY A 42 6.61 9.18 11.15
C GLY A 42 5.91 10.42 10.59
N GLU A 43 6.50 11.61 10.66
CA GLU A 43 5.91 12.79 10.01
C GLU A 43 6.00 12.73 8.49
N ASN A 44 7.02 12.06 7.97
CA ASN A 44 7.21 11.83 6.54
C ASN A 44 7.20 10.33 6.25
N ILE A 45 6.43 9.94 5.25
CA ILE A 45 6.44 8.58 4.68
C ILE A 45 6.81 8.71 3.21
N TRP A 46 7.85 8.01 2.82
CA TRP A 46 8.32 7.90 1.45
C TRP A 46 7.82 6.61 0.82
N VAL A 47 7.29 6.73 -0.39
CA VAL A 47 6.80 5.61 -1.19
C VAL A 47 7.71 5.50 -2.41
N PHE A 48 8.43 4.38 -2.53
CA PHE A 48 9.32 4.12 -3.66
C PHE A 48 8.67 3.12 -4.61
N ALA A 49 8.77 3.39 -5.90
CA ALA A 49 8.32 2.50 -6.94
C ALA A 49 9.49 1.96 -7.76
N HIS A 50 9.41 0.68 -8.13
CA HIS A 50 10.31 0.09 -9.10
C HIS A 50 9.85 0.44 -10.52
N ARG A 51 10.68 1.18 -11.27
CA ARG A 51 10.33 1.77 -12.59
C ARG A 51 9.79 0.79 -13.64
N ARG A 52 10.11 -0.50 -13.55
CA ARG A 52 9.72 -1.52 -14.54
C ARG A 52 8.70 -2.55 -14.08
N THR A 53 8.57 -2.74 -12.77
CA THR A 53 7.77 -3.86 -12.21
C THR A 53 6.68 -3.37 -11.28
N ASP A 54 6.59 -2.05 -11.07
CA ASP A 54 5.59 -1.41 -10.23
C ASP A 54 5.51 -1.98 -8.81
N GLN A 55 6.61 -2.56 -8.33
CA GLN A 55 6.78 -2.95 -6.93
C GLN A 55 6.91 -1.71 -6.07
N ILE A 56 6.31 -1.77 -4.88
CA ILE A 56 6.27 -0.64 -3.95
C ILE A 56 7.05 -0.98 -2.68
N ILE A 57 7.77 0.00 -2.14
CA ILE A 57 8.40 -0.04 -0.83
C ILE A 57 8.00 1.23 -0.06
N TYR A 58 7.59 1.06 1.20
CA TYR A 58 7.31 2.18 2.10
C TYR A 58 8.49 2.37 3.06
N SER A 59 8.98 3.60 3.21
CA SER A 59 10.02 3.93 4.19
C SER A 59 9.69 5.21 4.94
N PHE A 60 10.24 5.38 6.14
CA PHE A 60 10.26 6.69 6.81
C PHE A 60 11.42 7.56 6.33
N ASN A 61 12.45 6.94 5.75
CA ASN A 61 13.66 7.61 5.28
C ASN A 61 13.48 8.07 3.83
N ALA A 62 14.10 9.20 3.49
CA ALA A 62 14.13 9.72 2.11
C ALA A 62 14.96 8.85 1.15
N THR A 63 15.72 7.91 1.69
CA THR A 63 16.53 6.95 0.94
C THR A 63 16.19 5.53 1.34
N LEU A 64 16.25 4.61 0.38
CA LEU A 64 16.08 3.18 0.64
C LEU A 64 17.33 2.56 1.30
N GLU A 65 17.10 1.79 2.34
CA GLU A 65 18.10 0.96 3.02
C GLU A 65 18.06 -0.46 2.45
N GLY A 66 19.19 -0.93 1.92
CA GLY A 66 19.27 -2.17 1.16
C GLY A 66 18.58 -3.38 1.79
N SER A 67 19.03 -3.84 2.95
CA SER A 67 18.58 -5.12 3.52
C SER A 67 17.20 -5.05 4.19
N HIS A 68 16.86 -3.93 4.81
CA HIS A 68 15.59 -3.75 5.53
C HIS A 68 14.41 -3.59 4.58
N ASP A 69 14.59 -2.82 3.52
CA ASP A 69 13.52 -2.54 2.57
C ASP A 69 13.22 -3.71 1.64
N ILE A 70 14.22 -4.53 1.30
CA ILE A 70 14.03 -5.78 0.51
C ILE A 70 13.10 -6.77 1.23
N LYS A 71 13.03 -6.73 2.56
CA LYS A 71 12.14 -7.63 3.33
C LYS A 71 10.66 -7.35 3.07
N GLN A 72 10.32 -6.16 2.56
CA GLN A 72 8.94 -5.83 2.18
C GLN A 72 8.47 -6.55 0.91
N LEU A 73 9.39 -7.09 0.11
CA LEU A 73 9.08 -7.78 -1.13
C LEU A 73 8.94 -9.30 -0.89
N PRO A 74 7.76 -9.89 -1.13
CA PRO A 74 7.58 -11.34 -1.03
C PRO A 74 8.22 -12.07 -2.21
N TYR A 75 8.35 -13.39 -2.08
CA TYR A 75 8.78 -14.24 -3.19
C TYR A 75 7.56 -14.63 -4.03
N ASN A 76 7.40 -13.97 -5.18
CA ASN A 76 6.29 -14.21 -6.13
C ASN A 76 6.69 -15.12 -7.29
N GLY A 77 7.86 -15.79 -7.21
CA GLY A 77 8.38 -16.67 -8.26
C GLY A 77 9.86 -16.42 -8.62
N LYS A 78 10.38 -17.19 -9.57
CA LYS A 78 11.78 -17.05 -10.02
C LYS A 78 11.98 -15.66 -10.65
N LYS A 79 13.05 -14.96 -10.24
CA LYS A 79 13.42 -13.60 -10.71
C LYS A 79 12.39 -12.49 -10.43
N THR A 80 11.45 -12.68 -9.49
CA THR A 80 10.49 -11.63 -9.12
C THR A 80 10.97 -10.75 -7.97
N LYS A 81 11.80 -11.29 -7.06
CA LYS A 81 12.42 -10.55 -5.96
C LYS A 81 13.90 -10.25 -6.29
N PRO A 82 14.34 -8.97 -6.27
CA PRO A 82 15.74 -8.63 -6.48
C PRO A 82 16.60 -9.07 -5.29
N ALA A 83 17.87 -9.43 -5.55
CA ALA A 83 18.83 -9.79 -4.51
C ALA A 83 19.35 -8.57 -3.73
N LYS A 84 19.43 -7.42 -4.39
CA LYS A 84 19.82 -6.12 -3.81
C LYS A 84 19.01 -4.99 -4.43
N ILE A 85 18.74 -3.93 -3.67
CA ILE A 85 18.14 -2.70 -4.20
C ILE A 85 19.19 -1.98 -5.04
N ARG A 86 18.88 -1.76 -6.32
CA ARG A 86 19.73 -0.96 -7.21
C ARG A 86 19.11 0.43 -7.36
N LYS A 87 19.94 1.48 -7.21
CA LYS A 87 19.50 2.88 -7.18
C LYS A 87 18.81 3.34 -8.47
N ASP A 88 19.15 2.74 -9.60
CA ASP A 88 18.61 3.09 -10.92
C ASP A 88 17.16 2.60 -11.13
N TYR A 89 16.80 1.47 -10.53
CA TYR A 89 15.47 0.90 -10.69
C TYR A 89 14.43 1.45 -9.73
N TRP A 90 14.85 2.00 -8.60
CA TRP A 90 13.96 2.50 -7.56
C TRP A 90 13.99 4.02 -7.52
N ALA A 91 12.82 4.63 -7.58
CA ALA A 91 12.65 6.07 -7.49
C ALA A 91 11.55 6.41 -6.48
N PRO A 92 11.63 7.57 -5.79
CA PRO A 92 10.52 8.06 -5.00
C PRO A 92 9.33 8.33 -5.93
N MET A 93 8.18 7.76 -5.59
CA MET A 93 6.91 7.95 -6.28
C MET A 93 6.05 8.99 -5.58
N ALA A 94 6.03 8.95 -4.25
CA ALA A 94 5.29 9.88 -3.43
C ALA A 94 5.97 10.12 -2.08
N LYS A 95 5.77 11.31 -1.53
CA LYS A 95 6.06 11.67 -0.15
C LYS A 95 4.76 12.10 0.52
N ILE A 96 4.40 11.42 1.61
CA ILE A 96 3.24 11.75 2.44
C ILE A 96 3.78 12.50 3.66
N ALA A 97 3.41 13.77 3.80
CA ALA A 97 3.82 14.66 4.87
C ALA A 97 2.64 14.98 5.78
N PHE A 98 2.83 14.68 7.07
CA PHE A 98 1.93 15.03 8.16
C PHE A 98 2.39 16.34 8.82
N PRO A 99 1.49 17.06 9.51
CA PRO A 99 1.88 18.26 10.25
C PRO A 99 2.88 17.92 11.36
N LYS A 100 3.72 18.89 11.71
CA LYS A 100 4.72 18.75 12.77
C LYS A 100 4.07 18.28 14.08
N GLY A 101 4.64 17.28 14.72
CA GLY A 101 4.11 16.64 15.93
C GLY A 101 3.09 15.51 15.69
N ALA A 102 2.66 15.27 14.45
CA ALA A 102 1.72 14.20 14.10
C ALA A 102 2.39 12.86 13.75
N GLY A 103 3.66 12.66 14.11
CA GLY A 103 4.42 11.44 13.78
C GLY A 103 3.75 10.13 14.18
N ARG A 104 3.06 10.09 15.33
CA ARG A 104 2.33 8.90 15.81
C ARG A 104 1.14 8.52 14.91
N ILE A 105 0.55 9.50 14.23
CA ILE A 105 -0.49 9.29 13.23
C ILE A 105 0.13 8.67 11.98
N GLY A 106 1.23 9.25 11.50
CA GLY A 106 1.95 8.72 10.34
C GLY A 106 2.51 7.33 10.57
N SER A 107 3.01 6.96 11.75
CA SER A 107 3.39 5.57 12.06
C SER A 107 2.21 4.60 11.96
N THR A 108 1.01 5.05 12.35
CA THR A 108 -0.22 4.24 12.23
C THR A 108 -0.62 4.10 10.77
N VAL A 109 -0.53 5.17 9.98
CA VAL A 109 -0.77 5.14 8.52
C VAL A 109 0.22 4.22 7.84
N PHE A 110 1.52 4.33 8.15
CA PHE A 110 2.57 3.47 7.62
C PHE A 110 2.30 1.99 7.90
N GLN A 111 1.92 1.65 9.13
CA GLN A 111 1.53 0.30 9.49
C GLN A 111 0.37 -0.19 8.62
N LYS A 112 -0.69 0.61 8.46
CA LYS A 112 -1.87 0.24 7.67
C LYS A 112 -1.56 0.05 6.19
N LEU A 113 -0.73 0.91 5.59
CA LEU A 113 -0.29 0.77 4.21
C LEU A 113 0.51 -0.52 3.99
N ARG A 114 1.35 -0.90 4.96
CA ARG A 114 2.09 -2.17 4.91
C ARG A 114 1.20 -3.38 5.10
N GLU A 115 0.21 -3.30 5.98
CA GLU A 115 -0.81 -4.35 6.17
C GLU A 115 -1.61 -4.57 4.89
N LEU A 116 -2.11 -3.50 4.25
CA LEU A 116 -2.86 -3.58 3.00
C LEU A 116 -2.02 -4.12 1.85
N LYS A 117 -0.78 -3.64 1.68
CA LYS A 117 0.14 -4.19 0.68
C LYS A 117 0.36 -5.69 0.87
N HIS A 118 0.55 -6.14 2.11
CA HIS A 118 0.72 -7.57 2.40
C HIS A 118 -0.54 -8.36 2.04
N LEU A 119 -1.74 -7.83 2.31
CA LEU A 119 -3.00 -8.44 1.92
C LEU A 119 -3.15 -8.52 0.39
N HIS A 120 -2.84 -7.46 -0.35
CA HIS A 120 -2.87 -7.48 -1.84
C HIS A 120 -1.94 -8.54 -2.44
N GLU A 121 -0.86 -8.89 -1.74
CA GLU A 121 0.11 -9.90 -2.20
C GLU A 121 -0.29 -11.33 -1.79
N THR A 122 -1.07 -11.51 -0.72
CA THR A 122 -1.35 -12.84 -0.12
C THR A 122 -2.80 -13.30 -0.24
N ALA A 123 -3.76 -12.37 -0.20
CA ALA A 123 -5.20 -12.62 -0.16
C ALA A 123 -5.89 -11.98 -1.37
N TRP A 124 -5.51 -12.43 -2.56
CA TRP A 124 -6.06 -11.94 -3.82
C TRP A 124 -7.21 -12.81 -4.35
N ASP A 125 -8.02 -12.21 -5.22
CA ASP A 125 -9.17 -12.83 -5.89
C ASP A 125 -8.80 -13.42 -7.26
N ASP A 126 -9.77 -14.08 -7.90
CA ASP A 126 -9.60 -14.72 -9.20
C ASP A 126 -9.18 -13.74 -10.33
N SER A 127 -9.25 -12.42 -10.10
CA SER A 127 -8.72 -11.41 -11.03
C SER A 127 -7.25 -11.61 -11.38
N LEU A 128 -6.46 -12.19 -10.46
CA LEU A 128 -5.05 -12.49 -10.70
C LEU A 128 -4.84 -13.81 -11.46
N LEU A 129 -5.84 -14.70 -11.46
CA LEU A 129 -5.82 -15.95 -12.21
C LEU A 129 -6.02 -15.71 -13.71
N TYR A 130 -6.86 -14.75 -14.09
CA TYR A 130 -7.23 -14.51 -15.49
C TYR A 130 -6.60 -13.25 -16.09
N LYS A 131 -6.14 -13.34 -17.34
CA LYS A 131 -5.58 -12.22 -18.08
C LYS A 131 -6.61 -11.11 -18.24
N LYS A 132 -6.15 -9.86 -18.20
CA LYS A 132 -6.97 -8.70 -18.58
C LYS A 132 -7.00 -8.58 -20.10
N PRO A 133 -8.04 -7.99 -20.71
CA PRO A 133 -8.10 -7.81 -22.17
C PRO A 133 -6.86 -7.10 -22.78
N ILE A 134 -6.24 -6.21 -22.00
CA ILE A 134 -5.01 -5.49 -22.38
C ILE A 134 -3.81 -6.45 -22.54
N GLU A 135 -3.81 -7.57 -21.82
CA GLU A 135 -2.74 -8.57 -21.81
C GLU A 135 -2.97 -9.70 -22.84
N TYR A 136 -4.09 -9.68 -23.57
CA TYR A 136 -4.41 -10.72 -24.54
C TYR A 136 -3.42 -10.66 -25.71
N THR A 137 -2.96 -11.84 -26.11
CA THR A 137 -2.26 -12.02 -27.39
C THR A 137 -3.21 -11.78 -28.55
N GLU A 138 -2.68 -11.53 -29.74
CA GLU A 138 -3.51 -11.27 -30.93
C GLU A 138 -4.46 -12.43 -31.25
N ASP A 139 -4.05 -13.68 -30.99
CA ASP A 139 -4.91 -14.85 -31.19
C ASP A 139 -6.01 -14.95 -30.12
N GLU A 140 -5.70 -14.61 -28.87
CA GLU A 140 -6.68 -14.52 -27.78
C GLU A 140 -7.71 -13.40 -28.06
N LYS A 141 -7.27 -12.25 -28.59
CA LYS A 141 -8.16 -11.16 -29.02
C LYS A 141 -9.08 -11.60 -30.16
N LYS A 142 -8.55 -12.30 -31.17
CA LYS A 142 -9.37 -12.86 -32.27
C LYS A 142 -10.38 -13.88 -31.75
N ALA A 143 -9.98 -14.75 -30.83
CA ALA A 143 -10.88 -15.71 -30.20
C ALA A 143 -12.00 -15.02 -29.39
N ALA A 144 -11.66 -13.98 -28.62
CA ALA A 144 -12.64 -13.17 -27.91
C ALA A 144 -13.62 -12.46 -28.87
N ALA A 145 -13.11 -11.86 -29.95
CA ALA A 145 -13.94 -11.20 -30.96
C ALA A 145 -14.89 -12.18 -31.67
N LYS A 146 -14.41 -13.40 -31.98
CA LYS A 146 -15.23 -14.45 -32.60
C LYS A 146 -16.40 -14.87 -31.70
N ARG A 147 -16.16 -15.01 -30.39
CA ARG A 147 -17.22 -15.32 -29.41
C ARG A 147 -18.19 -14.18 -29.23
N ALA A 148 -17.69 -12.95 -29.17
CA ALA A 148 -18.53 -11.75 -29.11
C ALA A 148 -19.47 -11.66 -30.33
N ALA A 149 -18.97 -11.96 -31.54
CA ALA A 149 -19.79 -12.02 -32.75
C ALA A 149 -20.87 -13.12 -32.70
N GLY A 150 -20.64 -14.19 -31.93
CA GLY A 150 -21.59 -15.27 -31.68
C GLY A 150 -22.52 -15.03 -30.47
N ASN A 151 -22.48 -13.85 -29.83
CA ASN A 151 -23.16 -13.57 -28.56
C ASN A 151 -22.84 -14.58 -27.43
N GLU A 152 -21.63 -15.16 -27.46
CA GLU A 152 -21.12 -16.04 -26.41
C GLU A 152 -20.44 -15.23 -25.29
N PRO A 153 -20.38 -15.77 -24.04
CA PRO A 153 -19.64 -15.13 -22.97
C PRO A 153 -18.14 -15.00 -23.29
N GLU A 154 -17.53 -13.95 -22.77
CA GLU A 154 -16.11 -13.67 -22.99
C GLU A 154 -15.21 -14.83 -22.52
N PRO A 155 -14.19 -15.21 -23.30
CA PRO A 155 -13.24 -16.25 -22.90
C PRO A 155 -12.37 -15.80 -21.71
N LEU A 156 -12.31 -16.63 -20.67
CA LEU A 156 -11.39 -16.44 -19.54
C LEU A 156 -10.04 -17.09 -19.82
N PHE A 157 -9.07 -16.30 -20.30
CA PHE A 157 -7.70 -16.78 -20.50
C PHE A 157 -6.92 -16.78 -19.18
N THR A 158 -6.27 -17.88 -18.82
CA THR A 158 -5.54 -18.01 -17.55
C THR A 158 -4.10 -17.51 -17.66
N ARG A 159 -3.60 -16.85 -16.60
CA ARG A 159 -2.20 -16.47 -16.46
C ARG A 159 -1.36 -17.67 -16.05
N ASN A 160 -0.21 -17.83 -16.70
CA ASN A 160 0.81 -18.76 -16.22
C ASN A 160 1.44 -18.27 -14.89
N LYS A 161 2.23 -19.12 -14.22
CA LYS A 161 2.85 -18.78 -12.93
C LYS A 161 3.76 -17.55 -13.01
N ALA A 162 4.47 -17.36 -14.12
CA ALA A 162 5.39 -16.24 -14.29
C ALA A 162 4.65 -14.92 -14.53
N GLU A 163 3.62 -14.93 -15.37
CA GLU A 163 2.71 -13.79 -15.61
C GLU A 163 2.00 -13.39 -14.33
N ARG A 164 1.50 -14.36 -13.56
CA ARG A 164 0.89 -14.11 -12.26
C ARG A 164 1.85 -13.48 -11.27
N GLY A 165 3.10 -13.97 -11.22
CA GLY A 165 4.15 -13.38 -10.40
C GLY A 165 4.48 -11.93 -10.79
N LYS A 166 4.44 -11.60 -12.09
CA LYS A 166 4.59 -10.22 -12.59
C LYS A 166 3.39 -9.34 -12.22
N ALA A 167 2.17 -9.85 -12.41
CA ALA A 167 0.95 -9.13 -12.05
C ALA A 167 0.87 -8.86 -10.54
N LEU A 168 1.27 -9.83 -9.71
CA LEU A 168 1.36 -9.67 -8.25
C LEU A 168 2.40 -8.63 -7.82
N ASN A 169 3.46 -8.45 -8.59
CA ASN A 169 4.47 -7.43 -8.30
C ASN A 169 3.98 -6.00 -8.60
N ALA A 170 3.05 -5.85 -9.55
CA ALA A 170 2.56 -4.57 -10.01
C ALA A 170 1.55 -3.96 -9.02
N GLN A 171 2.08 -3.47 -7.90
CA GLN A 171 1.31 -2.96 -6.75
C GLN A 171 1.15 -1.44 -6.74
N LYS A 172 1.69 -0.72 -7.74
CA LYS A 172 1.60 0.75 -7.83
C LYS A 172 0.16 1.28 -7.72
N ALA A 173 -0.75 0.78 -8.57
CA ALA A 173 -2.14 1.24 -8.57
C ALA A 173 -2.85 0.92 -7.24
N ASN A 174 -2.63 -0.29 -6.70
CA ASN A 174 -3.19 -0.71 -5.41
C ASN A 174 -2.68 0.17 -4.27
N SER A 175 -1.38 0.44 -4.23
CA SER A 175 -0.74 1.31 -3.24
C SER A 175 -1.35 2.70 -3.24
N ILE A 176 -1.61 3.29 -4.41
CA ILE A 176 -2.21 4.63 -4.50
C ILE A 176 -3.66 4.61 -4.01
N ALA A 177 -4.43 3.57 -4.36
CA ALA A 177 -5.78 3.37 -3.83
C ALA A 177 -5.77 3.18 -2.30
N ASP A 178 -4.80 2.45 -1.76
CA ASP A 178 -4.61 2.24 -0.33
C ASP A 178 -4.25 3.55 0.39
N ILE A 179 -3.38 4.38 -0.20
CA ILE A 179 -3.04 5.71 0.32
C ILE A 179 -4.32 6.54 0.44
N ALA A 180 -5.14 6.62 -0.62
CA ALA A 180 -6.39 7.36 -0.57
C ALA A 180 -7.36 6.80 0.51
N ALA A 181 -7.50 5.48 0.60
CA ALA A 181 -8.38 4.84 1.57
C ALA A 181 -7.93 5.10 3.03
N VAL A 182 -6.63 4.93 3.31
CA VAL A 182 -6.05 5.11 4.65
C VAL A 182 -6.06 6.58 5.06
N LEU A 183 -5.73 7.50 4.17
CA LEU A 183 -5.79 8.95 4.46
C LEU A 183 -7.23 9.46 4.59
N GLY A 184 -8.20 8.75 4.01
CA GLY A 184 -9.63 8.98 4.24
C GLY A 184 -10.17 8.43 5.57
N GLY A 185 -9.32 7.83 6.42
CA GLY A 185 -9.71 7.29 7.72
C GLY A 185 -10.26 5.86 7.67
N THR A 186 -10.11 5.15 6.55
CA THR A 186 -10.52 3.74 6.45
C THR A 186 -9.64 2.84 7.31
N GLY A 187 -10.23 1.77 7.85
CA GLY A 187 -9.52 0.73 8.60
C GLY A 187 -9.65 0.89 10.13
N PRO A 188 -9.87 -0.22 10.87
CA PRO A 188 -10.01 -0.15 12.32
C PRO A 188 -8.69 0.33 12.97
N GLY A 189 -8.82 1.24 13.95
CA GLY A 189 -7.69 1.79 14.68
C GLY A 189 -6.89 2.85 13.91
N ASN A 190 -7.39 3.33 12.78
CA ASN A 190 -6.76 4.42 12.04
C ASN A 190 -6.87 5.74 12.82
N LYS A 191 -5.72 6.36 13.12
CA LYS A 191 -5.60 7.58 13.93
C LYS A 191 -5.67 8.88 13.12
N VAL A 192 -5.84 8.80 11.79
CA VAL A 192 -6.07 9.98 10.94
C VAL A 192 -7.39 10.66 11.31
N VAL A 193 -8.36 9.89 11.81
CA VAL A 193 -9.59 10.42 12.39
C VAL A 193 -9.30 10.82 13.84
N THR A 194 -9.37 12.11 14.15
CA THR A 194 -9.18 12.58 15.53
C THR A 194 -10.37 12.16 16.39
N ALA A 195 -10.11 11.36 17.43
CA ALA A 195 -11.12 10.97 18.41
C ALA A 195 -11.18 12.02 19.53
N GLY A 196 -11.90 13.12 19.29
CA GLY A 196 -12.23 14.14 20.29
C GLY A 196 -13.74 14.22 20.56
N PRO A 197 -14.19 14.95 21.60
CA PRO A 197 -15.62 15.16 21.92
C PRO A 197 -16.32 16.13 20.94
N GLY A 198 -16.19 15.87 19.64
CA GLY A 198 -16.74 16.68 18.56
C GLY A 198 -16.92 15.87 17.26
N PRO A 199 -17.32 16.50 16.15
CA PRO A 199 -17.42 15.82 14.87
C PRO A 199 -16.05 15.25 14.47
N LYS A 200 -16.07 14.04 13.91
CA LYS A 200 -14.86 13.35 13.44
C LYS A 200 -14.14 14.24 12.41
N LYS A 201 -13.01 14.83 12.82
CA LYS A 201 -12.15 15.61 11.92
C LYS A 201 -11.01 14.74 11.42
N LEU A 202 -10.71 14.85 10.12
CA LEU A 202 -9.55 14.23 9.51
C LEU A 202 -8.35 15.16 9.64
N VAL A 203 -7.18 14.59 9.91
CA VAL A 203 -5.92 15.34 9.90
C VAL A 203 -5.57 15.76 8.48
N GLU A 204 -5.10 16.99 8.31
CA GLU A 204 -4.62 17.53 7.05
C GLU A 204 -3.29 16.86 6.68
N VAL A 205 -3.18 16.40 5.42
CA VAL A 205 -2.02 15.64 4.94
C VAL A 205 -1.65 16.14 3.55
N THR A 206 -0.36 16.38 3.32
CA THR A 206 0.15 16.73 1.99
C THR A 206 0.78 15.51 1.33
N VAL A 207 0.37 15.18 0.11
CA VAL A 207 0.99 14.14 -0.71
C VAL A 207 1.70 14.79 -1.88
N SER A 208 3.02 14.75 -1.87
CA SER A 208 3.87 15.21 -2.97
C SER A 208 4.18 14.04 -3.91
N TRP A 209 3.85 14.18 -5.19
CA TRP A 209 3.99 13.12 -6.19
C TRP A 209 5.15 13.40 -7.14
N ALA A 210 5.92 12.37 -7.50
CA ALA A 210 6.89 12.47 -8.58
C ALA A 210 6.22 12.65 -9.95
N SER A 211 5.01 12.13 -10.12
CA SER A 211 4.14 12.40 -11.26
C SER A 211 2.74 12.64 -10.75
N ILE A 212 2.19 13.84 -10.97
CA ILE A 212 0.85 14.20 -10.47
C ILE A 212 -0.26 13.32 -11.05
N LEU A 213 -0.04 12.74 -12.24
CA LEU A 213 -0.97 11.82 -12.90
C LEU A 213 -1.22 10.56 -12.08
N ASP A 214 -0.24 10.16 -11.26
CA ASP A 214 -0.38 8.97 -10.41
C ASP A 214 -1.51 9.14 -9.38
N ALA A 215 -1.86 10.37 -8.97
CA ALA A 215 -3.01 10.60 -8.10
C ALA A 215 -4.34 10.08 -8.70
N GLY A 216 -4.42 9.94 -10.03
CA GLY A 216 -5.60 9.47 -10.76
C GLY A 216 -5.87 7.96 -10.63
N TYR A 217 -4.95 7.15 -10.08
CA TYR A 217 -5.22 5.73 -9.84
C TYR A 217 -6.26 5.52 -8.73
N ALA A 218 -6.40 6.47 -7.79
CA ALA A 218 -7.44 6.45 -6.79
C ALA A 218 -8.73 7.09 -7.34
N LYS A 219 -9.86 6.39 -7.21
CA LYS A 219 -11.16 6.85 -7.73
C LYS A 219 -11.64 8.16 -7.09
N LYS A 220 -11.35 8.36 -5.79
CA LYS A 220 -11.79 9.51 -5.00
C LYS A 220 -10.75 9.81 -3.92
N TRP A 221 -10.56 11.09 -3.64
CA TRP A 221 -9.75 11.60 -2.54
C TRP A 221 -10.61 12.35 -1.55
N THR A 222 -10.23 12.31 -0.27
CA THR A 222 -10.89 13.07 0.79
C THR A 222 -10.34 14.49 0.86
N HIS A 223 -11.16 15.43 1.31
CA HIS A 223 -10.85 16.87 1.33
C HIS A 223 -9.68 17.27 2.24
N ASN A 224 -9.25 16.39 3.15
CA ASN A 224 -8.10 16.62 4.03
C ASN A 224 -6.75 16.37 3.34
N VAL A 225 -6.74 15.84 2.12
CA VAL A 225 -5.52 15.53 1.37
C VAL A 225 -5.24 16.62 0.35
N THR A 226 -4.08 17.25 0.45
CA THR A 226 -3.57 18.20 -0.55
C THR A 226 -2.53 17.52 -1.43
N HIS A 227 -2.58 17.77 -2.74
CA HIS A 227 -1.66 17.19 -3.70
C HIS A 227 -0.67 18.23 -4.18
N THR A 228 0.62 17.87 -4.22
CA THR A 228 1.71 18.72 -4.72
C THR A 228 2.64 17.92 -5.63
N GLU A 229 3.44 18.59 -6.43
CA GLU A 229 4.50 17.94 -7.21
C GLU A 229 5.77 17.85 -6.38
N LEU A 230 6.47 16.73 -6.46
CA LEU A 230 7.75 16.51 -5.81
C LEU A 230 8.83 17.18 -6.66
N VAL A 231 9.10 18.45 -6.37
CA VAL A 231 10.18 19.19 -7.00
C VAL A 231 11.49 18.75 -6.36
N GLU A 232 12.32 18.01 -7.10
CA GLU A 232 13.71 17.85 -6.71
C GLU A 232 14.40 19.22 -6.86
N PRO A 233 15.11 19.72 -5.83
CA PRO A 233 15.85 20.96 -5.99
C PRO A 233 16.88 20.76 -7.09
N ILE A 234 16.73 21.51 -8.18
CA ILE A 234 17.75 21.58 -9.23
C ILE A 234 19.03 22.02 -8.51
N PRO A 235 20.14 21.26 -8.58
CA PRO A 235 21.39 21.78 -8.09
C PRO A 235 21.69 23.02 -8.93
N GLU A 236 21.59 24.21 -8.33
CA GLU A 236 22.07 25.44 -8.95
C GLU A 236 23.52 25.16 -9.36
N THR A 237 23.70 24.97 -10.65
CA THR A 237 25.02 24.79 -11.22
C THR A 237 25.64 26.18 -11.07
N ALA A 238 26.50 26.34 -10.08
CA ALA A 238 27.21 27.59 -9.88
C ALA A 238 27.88 27.94 -11.20
N LEU A 239 27.37 28.99 -11.85
CA LEU A 239 28.04 29.57 -13.01
C LEU A 239 29.47 29.87 -12.58
N PRO A 240 30.50 29.47 -13.34
CA PRO A 240 31.87 29.78 -12.99
C PRO A 240 31.99 31.30 -12.89
N ALA A 241 32.14 31.79 -11.66
CA ALA A 241 32.59 33.14 -11.42
C ALA A 241 34.03 33.23 -11.96
N GLU A 242 34.30 34.31 -12.68
CA GLU A 242 35.62 34.77 -13.15
C GLU A 242 36.13 34.16 -14.47
N ALA A 243 35.60 34.71 -15.57
CA ALA A 243 36.33 34.88 -16.83
C ALA A 243 36.58 36.38 -17.09
N GLU A 244 36.97 37.13 -16.05
CA GLU A 244 37.34 38.55 -16.14
C GLU A 244 38.68 38.78 -15.43
N ALA A 245 39.74 38.13 -15.93
CA ALA A 245 41.12 38.47 -15.61
C ALA A 245 42.08 37.87 -16.65
N ALA A 246 41.94 38.30 -17.90
CA ALA A 246 43.00 38.19 -18.90
C ALA A 246 43.10 39.56 -19.60
N ALA A 247 43.78 40.47 -18.93
CA ALA A 247 44.41 41.64 -19.51
C ALA A 247 45.75 41.24 -20.14
#